data_AF-B7XDF0-F1
#
_entry.id   AF-B7XDF0-F1
#
_cell.length_a   1.000
_cell.length_b   1.000
_cell.length_c   1.000
_cell.angle_alpha   90.00
_cell.angle_beta   90.00
_cell.angle_gamma   90.00
#
_symmetry.space_group_name_H-M   'P 1'
#
loop_
_entity.id
_entity.type
_entity.pdbx_description
1 polymer ?
#
loop_
_entity_poly.entity_id
_entity_poly.type
_entity_poly.pdbx_seq_one_letter_code
_entity_poly.pdbx_strand_id
1 'polypeptide(L)'
;KASPMPKDQTCTLMKNSVRTFDNVTYNTWLDECEFVASMDCSQSKQFAVTVKGQAGKRTVRVYTPLQNYYKLYDVKKDSASLTVYNSFDQQQGPDYVLTPGKPAIRLDMLPNTRYHEAHQIFMHDGVVNVVLPKENIRVAFDGHYLKITTSPLFVGKTCGLCGNQDQEFYPEFLDPGMVNLASNLTAFRDSYSLHNCTDPNPCHDDVCDVDAMAHQRRSPKFLSAGKSEKKASVLPELRTLVIRKEKEICFSKFPVYMCGKNLKPTTTESREIDLVCLGINSHPTVQIWAKLAEKRVITEVLDYDRTETSTYDHPARCVAESVRGI
;
A
#
# COMPACT_ATOMS: atom_id res chain seq x y z
N LYS A 1 20.11 25.96 2.67
CA LYS A 1 19.61 25.05 3.73
C LYS A 1 19.26 23.74 3.05
N ALA A 2 19.98 22.66 3.33
CA ALA A 2 19.60 21.34 2.81
C ALA A 2 18.24 20.96 3.39
N SER A 3 17.30 20.54 2.54
CA SER A 3 16.05 19.95 3.01
C SER A 3 16.39 18.77 3.91
N PRO A 4 15.75 18.62 5.09
CA PRO A 4 16.00 17.46 5.95
C PRO A 4 15.71 16.19 5.14
N MET A 5 16.67 15.27 5.11
CA MET A 5 16.45 13.95 4.51
C MET A 5 15.17 13.34 5.09
N PRO A 6 14.30 12.74 4.26
CA PRO A 6 13.13 12.05 4.77
C PRO A 6 13.58 10.98 5.77
N LYS A 7 12.80 10.76 6.82
CA LYS A 7 13.09 9.72 7.80
C LYS A 7 12.67 8.36 7.24
N ASP A 8 13.28 7.29 7.77
CA ASP A 8 12.81 5.92 7.55
C ASP A 8 11.31 5.83 7.86
N GLN A 9 10.56 5.16 6.98
CA GLN A 9 9.11 4.98 7.12
C GLN A 9 8.82 3.61 7.73
N THR A 10 7.71 3.50 8.45
CA THR A 10 7.35 2.29 9.18
C THR A 10 5.92 1.88 8.88
N CYS A 11 5.74 0.63 8.45
CA CYS A 11 4.45 -0.06 8.42
C CYS A 11 4.37 -1.07 9.57
N THR A 12 3.20 -1.22 10.18
CA THR A 12 2.95 -2.16 11.29
C THR A 12 1.69 -2.97 11.05
N LEU A 13 1.82 -4.29 11.01
CA LEU A 13 0.70 -5.23 10.99
C LEU A 13 0.44 -5.68 12.43
N MET A 14 -0.73 -5.33 12.94
CA MET A 14 -1.22 -5.67 14.28
C MET A 14 -2.17 -6.87 14.19
N LYS A 15 -2.86 -7.22 15.28
CA LYS A 15 -3.78 -8.37 15.32
C LYS A 15 -4.84 -8.31 14.21
N ASN A 16 -5.62 -7.22 14.17
CA ASN A 16 -6.78 -7.06 13.27
C ASN A 16 -6.70 -5.77 12.44
N SER A 17 -5.52 -5.16 12.36
CA SER A 17 -5.36 -3.89 11.67
C SER A 17 -3.94 -3.76 11.11
N VAL A 18 -3.82 -2.91 10.10
CA VAL A 18 -2.55 -2.53 9.50
C VAL A 18 -2.44 -1.02 9.55
N ARG A 19 -1.28 -0.55 9.98
CA ARG A 19 -0.86 0.85 9.86
C ARG A 19 0.18 0.94 8.75
N THR A 20 -0.14 1.65 7.68
CA THR A 20 0.67 1.78 6.47
C THR A 20 1.90 2.65 6.71
N PHE A 21 2.77 2.77 5.69
CA PHE A 21 3.92 3.67 5.76
C PHE A 21 3.51 5.14 5.91
N ASP A 22 2.38 5.53 5.30
CA ASP A 22 1.87 6.90 5.29
C ASP A 22 0.90 7.18 6.44
N ASN A 23 0.98 6.36 7.50
CA ASN A 23 0.27 6.50 8.77
C ASN A 23 -1.27 6.30 8.70
N VAL A 24 -1.76 5.66 7.64
CA VAL A 24 -3.17 5.24 7.54
C VAL A 24 -3.36 3.94 8.31
N THR A 25 -4.36 3.88 9.19
CA THR A 25 -4.72 2.65 9.90
C THR A 25 -6.06 2.14 9.43
N TYR A 26 -6.14 0.87 9.04
CA TYR A 26 -7.37 0.22 8.61
C TYR A 26 -7.49 -1.19 9.20
N ASN A 27 -8.73 -1.65 9.34
CA ASN A 27 -9.02 -2.98 9.88
C ASN A 27 -8.93 -4.05 8.76
N THR A 28 -8.33 -5.19 9.08
CA THR A 28 -8.21 -6.34 8.18
C THR A 28 -7.85 -7.61 8.95
N TRP A 29 -8.22 -8.77 8.42
CA TRP A 29 -7.87 -10.09 8.93
C TRP A 29 -6.96 -10.84 7.93
N LEU A 30 -6.08 -11.72 8.42
CA LEU A 30 -4.98 -12.32 7.64
C LEU A 30 -4.85 -13.84 7.91
N ASP A 31 -5.98 -14.49 8.15
CA ASP A 31 -6.01 -15.73 8.93
C ASP A 31 -5.63 -16.98 8.12
N GLU A 32 -6.19 -17.12 6.92
CA GLU A 32 -6.06 -18.34 6.11
C GLU A 32 -5.02 -18.19 5.01
N CYS A 33 -4.96 -17.01 4.39
CA CYS A 33 -4.16 -16.76 3.20
C CYS A 33 -2.77 -16.20 3.53
N GLU A 34 -1.86 -16.36 2.58
CA GLU A 34 -0.60 -15.62 2.57
C GLU A 34 -0.80 -14.34 1.77
N PHE A 35 -0.40 -13.21 2.36
CA PHE A 35 -0.54 -11.88 1.76
C PHE A 35 0.81 -11.21 1.61
N VAL A 36 0.95 -10.38 0.59
CA VAL A 36 2.08 -9.46 0.45
C VAL A 36 1.88 -8.29 1.41
N ALA A 37 2.65 -8.27 2.51
CA ALA A 37 2.64 -7.16 3.45
C ALA A 37 3.27 -5.92 2.81
N SER A 38 4.47 -6.07 2.22
CA SER A 38 5.14 -5.01 1.47
C SER A 38 6.20 -5.60 0.54
N MET A 39 6.39 -5.04 -0.65
CA MET A 39 7.48 -5.41 -1.55
C MET A 39 7.95 -4.21 -2.36
N ASP A 40 9.18 -4.26 -2.89
CA ASP A 40 9.68 -3.31 -3.88
C ASP A 40 9.04 -3.60 -5.25
N CYS A 41 8.15 -2.72 -5.68
CA CYS A 41 7.39 -2.85 -6.92
C CYS A 41 8.06 -2.12 -8.09
N SER A 42 9.19 -1.45 -7.86
CA SER A 42 10.04 -0.92 -8.92
C SER A 42 10.76 -2.03 -9.71
N GLN A 43 11.58 -1.64 -10.68
CA GLN A 43 12.38 -2.60 -11.46
C GLN A 43 13.49 -3.26 -10.64
N SER A 44 13.93 -2.67 -9.51
CA SER A 44 15.04 -3.22 -8.72
C SER A 44 14.67 -4.45 -7.91
N LYS A 45 13.38 -4.65 -7.58
CA LYS A 45 12.85 -5.79 -6.83
C LYS A 45 13.72 -6.16 -5.62
N GLN A 46 14.03 -5.17 -4.78
CA GLN A 46 15.03 -5.33 -3.71
C GLN A 46 14.55 -6.16 -2.52
N PHE A 47 13.25 -6.22 -2.26
CA PHE A 47 12.73 -7.03 -1.16
C PHE A 47 11.25 -7.38 -1.38
N ALA A 48 10.80 -8.40 -0.66
CA ALA A 48 9.37 -8.62 -0.40
C ALA A 48 9.20 -9.17 1.01
N VAL A 49 8.09 -8.85 1.65
CA VAL A 49 7.68 -9.36 2.96
C VAL A 49 6.28 -9.92 2.81
N THR A 50 6.11 -11.21 3.08
CA THR A 50 4.79 -11.86 3.11
C THR A 50 4.44 -12.25 4.54
N VAL A 51 3.14 -12.32 4.80
CA VAL A 51 2.58 -12.71 6.10
C VAL A 51 1.48 -13.73 5.88
N LYS A 52 1.43 -14.76 6.73
CA LYS A 52 0.37 -15.75 6.75
C LYS A 52 -0.01 -16.10 8.18
N GLY A 53 -1.31 -16.19 8.46
CA GLY A 53 -1.84 -16.65 9.73
C GLY A 53 -2.25 -15.53 10.68
N GLN A 54 -3.01 -15.91 11.71
CA GLN A 54 -3.43 -15.06 12.82
C GLN A 54 -2.28 -14.69 13.75
N ALA A 55 -2.36 -13.53 14.39
CA ALA A 55 -1.39 -13.12 15.41
C ALA A 55 -1.22 -14.19 16.50
N GLY A 56 0.02 -14.52 16.85
CA GLY A 56 0.40 -15.62 17.74
C GLY A 56 0.68 -16.94 17.01
N LYS A 57 0.14 -17.13 15.80
CA LYS A 57 0.47 -18.25 14.88
C LYS A 57 1.03 -17.75 13.54
N ARG A 58 1.38 -16.46 13.47
CA ARG A 58 1.85 -15.82 12.24
C ARG A 58 3.16 -16.41 11.77
N THR A 59 3.28 -16.51 10.46
CA THR A 59 4.53 -16.79 9.77
C THR A 59 4.83 -15.64 8.84
N VAL A 60 6.11 -15.23 8.79
CA VAL A 60 6.58 -14.11 7.97
C VAL A 60 7.70 -14.61 7.07
N ARG A 61 7.66 -14.26 5.78
CA ARG A 61 8.79 -14.49 4.88
C ARG A 61 9.37 -13.17 4.43
N VAL A 62 10.70 -13.04 4.54
CA VAL A 62 11.45 -11.88 4.06
C VAL A 62 12.30 -12.32 2.88
N TYR A 63 11.91 -11.90 1.69
CA TYR A 63 12.60 -12.16 0.42
C TYR A 63 13.64 -11.10 0.14
N THR A 64 14.75 -11.52 -0.43
CA THR A 64 15.91 -10.69 -0.79
C THR A 64 16.09 -10.68 -2.32
N PRO A 65 16.85 -9.74 -2.90
CA PRO A 65 17.07 -9.69 -4.35
C PRO A 65 17.82 -10.93 -4.87
N LEU A 66 18.55 -11.63 -4.01
CA LEU A 66 19.28 -12.86 -4.31
C LEU A 66 18.38 -14.11 -4.40
N GLN A 67 17.06 -13.93 -4.57
CA GLN A 67 16.04 -15.01 -4.59
C GLN A 67 16.02 -15.90 -3.33
N ASN A 68 16.74 -15.52 -2.28
CA ASN A 68 16.71 -16.16 -0.97
C ASN A 68 15.58 -15.58 -0.13
N TYR A 69 15.01 -16.38 0.77
CA TYR A 69 14.09 -15.87 1.78
C TYR A 69 14.36 -16.43 3.17
N TYR A 70 14.02 -15.63 4.17
CA TYR A 70 14.03 -15.98 5.58
C TYR A 70 12.59 -16.18 6.04
N LYS A 71 12.25 -17.39 6.51
CA LYS A 71 10.94 -17.69 7.07
C LYS A 71 11.03 -17.70 8.59
N LEU A 72 10.23 -16.86 9.22
CA LEU A 72 10.12 -16.71 10.67
C LEU A 72 8.79 -17.29 11.16
N TYR A 73 8.84 -18.09 12.22
CA TYR A 73 7.66 -18.71 12.84
C TYR A 73 7.97 -19.20 14.26
N ASP A 74 6.94 -19.59 15.01
CA ASP A 74 7.04 -20.05 16.40
C ASP A 74 7.87 -19.10 17.28
N VAL A 75 7.57 -17.79 17.20
CA VAL A 75 8.25 -16.76 17.98
C VAL A 75 7.70 -16.76 19.40
N LYS A 76 8.59 -16.97 20.36
CA LYS A 76 8.35 -16.93 21.81
C LYS A 76 9.31 -15.93 22.42
N LYS A 77 9.13 -15.65 23.72
CA LYS A 77 9.97 -14.71 24.48
C LYS A 77 11.48 -15.00 24.35
N ASP A 78 11.87 -16.26 24.42
CA ASP A 78 13.28 -16.68 24.50
C ASP A 78 13.75 -17.52 23.30
N SER A 79 12.89 -17.74 22.31
CA SER A 79 13.22 -18.57 21.14
C SER A 79 12.37 -18.24 19.93
N ALA A 80 12.92 -18.35 18.72
CA ALA A 80 12.15 -18.33 17.48
C ALA A 80 12.71 -19.33 16.46
N SER A 81 11.85 -19.81 15.56
CA SER A 81 12.28 -20.66 14.45
C SER A 81 12.56 -19.83 13.20
N LEU A 82 13.68 -20.12 12.55
CA LEU A 82 14.12 -19.53 11.29
C LEU A 82 14.42 -20.64 10.29
N THR A 83 13.66 -20.71 9.19
CA THR A 83 14.06 -21.49 8.01
C THR A 83 14.70 -20.56 7.01
N VAL A 84 15.79 -21.00 6.38
CA VAL A 84 16.47 -20.21 5.37
C VAL A 84 16.41 -20.95 4.03
N TYR A 85 15.84 -20.30 3.03
CA TYR A 85 15.79 -20.86 1.68
C TYR A 85 16.86 -20.23 0.81
N ASN A 86 17.64 -21.08 0.13
CA ASN A 86 18.63 -20.66 -0.85
C ASN A 86 18.16 -21.07 -2.25
N SER A 87 17.91 -20.11 -3.13
CA SER A 87 17.49 -20.37 -4.51
C SER A 87 18.57 -21.07 -5.32
N PHE A 88 19.85 -20.79 -5.05
CA PHE A 88 20.99 -21.37 -5.75
C PHE A 88 21.09 -22.88 -5.55
N ASP A 89 20.74 -23.36 -4.35
CA ASP A 89 20.78 -24.78 -4.00
C ASP A 89 19.44 -25.48 -4.24
N GLN A 90 18.38 -24.72 -4.57
CA GLN A 90 16.97 -25.16 -4.60
C GLN A 90 16.54 -25.94 -3.34
N GLN A 91 17.25 -25.78 -2.22
CA GLN A 91 17.03 -26.51 -0.98
C GLN A 91 16.60 -25.56 0.12
N GLN A 92 15.61 -26.01 0.91
CA GLN A 92 15.37 -25.44 2.23
C GLN A 92 16.55 -25.84 3.10
N GLY A 93 17.30 -24.84 3.58
CA GLY A 93 18.31 -25.06 4.61
C GLY A 93 17.65 -25.57 5.90
N PRO A 94 18.46 -26.08 6.84
CA PRO A 94 17.95 -26.59 8.10
C PRO A 94 17.20 -25.51 8.89
N ASP A 95 16.28 -25.93 9.74
CA ASP A 95 15.61 -25.03 10.67
C ASP A 95 16.59 -24.62 11.79
N TYR A 96 16.75 -23.31 11.96
CA TYR A 96 17.57 -22.72 13.01
C TYR A 96 16.67 -22.25 14.16
N VAL A 97 17.13 -22.48 15.39
CA VAL A 97 16.51 -21.91 16.59
C VAL A 97 17.29 -20.66 16.99
N LEU A 98 16.68 -19.50 16.82
CA LEU A 98 17.19 -18.23 17.29
C LEU A 98 16.99 -18.14 18.81
N THR A 99 18.01 -17.64 19.49
CA THR A 99 17.97 -17.34 20.94
C THR A 99 18.49 -15.93 21.18
N PRO A 100 17.99 -15.22 22.22
CA PRO A 100 18.46 -13.87 22.53
C PRO A 100 19.98 -13.78 22.65
N GLY A 101 20.56 -12.76 22.00
CA GLY A 101 22.01 -12.50 22.05
C GLY A 101 22.87 -13.38 21.15
N LYS A 102 22.30 -14.36 20.42
CA LYS A 102 23.02 -15.16 19.41
C LYS A 102 22.49 -14.84 18.01
N PRO A 103 23.18 -14.00 17.23
CA PRO A 103 22.74 -13.69 15.87
C PRO A 103 22.96 -14.89 14.94
N ALA A 104 21.95 -15.20 14.13
CA ALA A 104 22.11 -15.98 12.91
C ALA A 104 22.64 -15.03 11.82
N ILE A 105 23.96 -14.91 11.74
CA ILE A 105 24.60 -14.14 10.67
C ILE A 105 24.82 -15.08 9.50
N ARG A 106 24.27 -14.74 8.33
CA ARG A 106 24.65 -15.38 7.06
C ARG A 106 26.02 -14.82 6.64
N LEU A 107 27.09 -15.46 7.09
CA LEU A 107 28.48 -15.15 6.70
C LEU A 107 28.84 -15.70 5.30
N ASP A 108 28.01 -16.56 4.75
CA ASP A 108 28.34 -17.53 3.70
C ASP A 108 28.48 -16.95 2.28
N MET A 109 28.44 -15.62 2.08
CA MET A 109 28.50 -15.02 0.74
C MET A 109 29.34 -13.75 0.58
N LEU A 110 29.98 -13.22 1.63
CA LEU A 110 30.66 -11.93 1.52
C LEU A 110 32.14 -12.01 1.94
N PRO A 111 33.08 -11.53 1.10
CA PRO A 111 34.47 -11.39 1.50
C PRO A 111 34.58 -10.44 2.70
N ASN A 112 35.63 -10.59 3.52
CA ASN A 112 35.85 -9.82 4.77
C ASN A 112 35.66 -8.29 4.62
N THR A 113 35.84 -7.74 3.43
CA THR A 113 35.68 -6.31 3.12
C THR A 113 34.22 -5.83 3.03
N ARG A 114 33.22 -6.72 3.02
CA ARG A 114 31.79 -6.40 2.86
C ARG A 114 30.90 -6.85 4.01
N TYR A 115 31.47 -7.11 5.19
CA TYR A 115 30.68 -7.53 6.37
C TYR A 115 29.56 -6.56 6.75
N HIS A 116 29.74 -5.26 6.49
CA HIS A 116 28.71 -4.25 6.74
C HIS A 116 27.46 -4.41 5.83
N GLU A 117 27.58 -5.14 4.72
CA GLU A 117 26.48 -5.45 3.79
C GLU A 117 25.77 -6.78 4.15
N ALA A 118 26.27 -7.53 5.13
CA ALA A 118 25.73 -8.85 5.47
C ALA A 118 24.33 -8.75 6.10
N HIS A 119 23.46 -9.69 5.74
CA HIS A 119 22.16 -9.83 6.37
C HIS A 119 22.32 -10.28 7.82
N GLN A 120 21.63 -9.61 8.72
CA GLN A 120 21.72 -9.87 10.17
C GLN A 120 20.36 -10.32 10.66
N ILE A 121 20.30 -11.52 11.23
CA ILE A 121 19.07 -12.05 11.82
C ILE A 121 19.35 -12.36 13.27
N PHE A 122 18.63 -11.71 14.17
CA PHE A 122 18.89 -11.87 15.60
C PHE A 122 17.61 -11.68 16.41
N MET A 123 17.58 -12.28 17.59
CA MET A 123 16.50 -12.11 18.54
C MET A 123 16.97 -11.24 19.70
N HIS A 124 16.12 -10.30 20.11
CA HIS A 124 16.32 -9.48 21.31
C HIS A 124 14.96 -9.16 21.92
N ASP A 125 14.81 -9.32 23.24
CA ASP A 125 13.57 -9.06 23.98
C ASP A 125 12.30 -9.69 23.37
N GLY A 126 12.39 -10.95 22.91
CA GLY A 126 11.26 -11.64 22.28
C GLY A 126 10.92 -11.17 20.86
N VAL A 127 11.72 -10.29 20.28
CA VAL A 127 11.54 -9.77 18.91
C VAL A 127 12.64 -10.30 18.01
N VAL A 128 12.25 -10.94 16.90
CA VAL A 128 13.17 -11.30 15.82
C VAL A 128 13.35 -10.10 14.92
N ASN A 129 14.61 -9.70 14.70
CA ASN A 129 15.00 -8.63 13.82
C ASN A 129 15.74 -9.22 12.61
N VAL A 130 15.29 -8.87 11.41
CA VAL A 130 15.96 -9.13 10.14
C VAL A 130 16.39 -7.78 9.58
N VAL A 131 17.70 -7.56 9.52
CA VAL A 131 18.29 -6.33 8.99
C VAL A 131 18.98 -6.67 7.68
N LEU A 132 18.59 -5.96 6.62
CA LEU A 132 19.16 -6.06 5.27
C LEU A 132 19.83 -4.71 4.96
N PRO A 133 21.10 -4.51 5.37
CA PRO A 133 21.73 -3.18 5.31
C PRO A 133 21.83 -2.62 3.90
N LYS A 134 22.17 -3.48 2.93
CA LYS A 134 22.35 -3.10 1.53
C LYS A 134 21.03 -2.69 0.86
N GLU A 135 19.97 -3.42 1.16
CA GLU A 135 18.62 -3.16 0.67
C GLU A 135 17.93 -2.03 1.45
N ASN A 136 18.52 -1.58 2.56
CA ASN A 136 17.98 -0.58 3.47
C ASN A 136 16.59 -0.94 4.04
N ILE A 137 16.43 -2.21 4.44
CA ILE A 137 15.20 -2.76 5.01
C ILE A 137 15.47 -3.33 6.40
N ARG A 138 14.53 -3.11 7.32
CA ARG A 138 14.52 -3.77 8.63
C ARG A 138 13.14 -4.33 8.91
N VAL A 139 13.08 -5.59 9.31
CA VAL A 139 11.84 -6.27 9.69
C VAL A 139 11.96 -6.71 11.15
N ALA A 140 10.99 -6.34 11.97
CA ALA A 140 10.90 -6.76 13.37
C ALA A 140 9.60 -7.53 13.58
N PHE A 141 9.67 -8.71 14.18
CA PHE A 141 8.54 -9.62 14.33
C PHE A 141 8.58 -10.33 15.68
N ASP A 142 7.51 -10.23 16.46
CA ASP A 142 7.39 -10.81 17.81
C ASP A 142 6.38 -11.98 17.89
N GLY A 143 5.90 -12.46 16.74
CA GLY A 143 4.82 -13.46 16.67
C GLY A 143 3.42 -12.86 16.55
N HIS A 144 3.20 -11.64 17.04
CA HIS A 144 1.93 -10.93 16.99
C HIS A 144 1.97 -9.72 16.07
N TYR A 145 2.93 -8.84 16.25
CA TYR A 145 3.18 -7.62 15.51
C TYR A 145 4.31 -7.83 14.52
N LEU A 146 4.08 -7.41 13.28
CA LEU A 146 5.11 -7.32 12.25
C LEU A 146 5.34 -5.84 11.93
N LYS A 147 6.56 -5.37 12.12
CA LYS A 147 6.99 -4.02 11.79
C LYS A 147 7.98 -4.07 10.63
N ILE A 148 7.68 -3.36 9.55
CA ILE A 148 8.54 -3.22 8.37
C ILE A 148 9.02 -1.77 8.34
N THR A 149 10.33 -1.58 8.29
CA THR A 149 10.96 -0.25 8.22
C THR A 149 11.76 -0.15 6.92
N THR A 150 11.47 0.87 6.14
CA THR A 150 12.06 1.10 4.81
C THR A 150 12.74 2.46 4.75
N SER A 151 13.82 2.52 3.98
CA SER A 151 14.50 3.79 3.69
C SER A 151 13.65 4.71 2.79
N PRO A 152 13.87 6.04 2.84
CA PRO A 152 13.32 7.01 1.89
C PRO A 152 13.53 6.68 0.40
N LEU A 153 14.49 5.80 0.08
CA LEU A 153 14.74 5.38 -1.30
C LEU A 153 13.56 4.63 -1.94
N PHE A 154 12.64 4.12 -1.11
CA PHE A 154 11.44 3.39 -1.53
C PHE A 154 10.17 4.24 -1.63
N VAL A 155 10.26 5.56 -1.44
CA VAL A 155 9.10 6.46 -1.60
C VAL A 155 8.48 6.28 -2.98
N GLY A 156 7.18 5.95 -3.02
CA GLY A 156 6.42 5.67 -4.25
C GLY A 156 6.80 4.38 -4.98
N LYS A 157 7.58 3.50 -4.36
CA LYS A 157 8.08 2.24 -4.97
C LYS A 157 7.62 0.99 -4.25
N THR A 158 7.07 1.07 -3.06
CA THR A 158 6.54 -0.10 -2.36
C THR A 158 5.15 -0.45 -2.88
N CYS A 159 4.72 -1.69 -2.77
CA CYS A 159 3.31 -2.07 -2.86
C CYS A 159 3.02 -3.23 -1.91
N GLY A 160 1.75 -3.46 -1.60
CA GLY A 160 1.34 -4.41 -0.54
C GLY A 160 0.30 -3.79 0.39
N LEU A 161 -0.07 -4.55 1.41
CA LEU A 161 -0.94 -4.08 2.50
C LEU A 161 -0.40 -2.83 3.23
N CYS A 162 0.91 -2.59 3.15
CA CYS A 162 1.57 -1.41 3.74
C CYS A 162 1.54 -0.15 2.88
N GLY A 163 0.96 -0.20 1.68
CA GLY A 163 0.85 0.96 0.80
C GLY A 163 2.08 1.24 -0.06
N ASN A 164 2.11 2.44 -0.64
CA ASN A 164 3.09 2.87 -1.64
C ASN A 164 4.20 3.80 -1.10
N GLN A 165 4.12 4.22 0.17
CA GLN A 165 5.11 5.05 0.85
C GLN A 165 5.31 6.40 0.15
N ASP A 166 4.29 6.97 -0.47
CA ASP A 166 4.41 8.25 -1.20
C ASP A 166 4.23 9.49 -0.31
N GLN A 167 4.06 9.30 1.01
CA GLN A 167 3.73 10.32 2.01
C GLN A 167 2.35 10.96 1.82
N GLU A 168 1.46 10.29 1.08
CA GLU A 168 0.08 10.68 0.91
C GLU A 168 -0.85 9.61 1.48
N PHE A 169 -1.72 10.02 2.40
CA PHE A 169 -2.65 9.10 3.07
C PHE A 169 -3.96 8.87 2.29
N TYR A 170 -4.10 9.46 1.11
CA TYR A 170 -5.33 9.41 0.31
C TYR A 170 -5.35 8.26 -0.70
N PRO A 171 -4.40 8.17 -1.65
CA PRO A 171 -4.34 7.05 -2.57
C PRO A 171 -3.65 5.83 -1.95
N GLU A 172 -4.03 5.47 -0.72
CA GLU A 172 -3.33 4.43 0.06
C GLU A 172 -3.65 3.00 -0.43
N PHE A 173 -4.89 2.76 -0.88
CA PHE A 173 -5.40 1.41 -1.17
C PHE A 173 -5.35 1.05 -2.65
N LEU A 174 -4.17 1.16 -3.25
CA LEU A 174 -3.94 0.80 -4.66
C LEU A 174 -3.85 -0.72 -4.87
N ASP A 175 -4.31 -1.18 -6.04
CA ASP A 175 -4.12 -2.55 -6.51
C ASP A 175 -2.62 -2.89 -6.71
N PRO A 176 -2.24 -4.17 -6.86
CA PRO A 176 -0.85 -4.55 -7.07
C PRO A 176 -0.23 -3.96 -8.35
N GLY A 177 -1.07 -3.51 -9.29
CA GLY A 177 -0.65 -2.80 -10.49
C GLY A 177 -0.24 -1.36 -10.23
N MET A 178 -0.58 -0.81 -9.06
CA MET A 178 -0.35 0.58 -8.66
C MET A 178 -1.10 1.58 -9.56
N VAL A 179 -2.24 1.16 -10.12
CA VAL A 179 -3.02 1.96 -11.06
C VAL A 179 -4.39 2.32 -10.50
N ASN A 180 -5.11 1.33 -9.95
CA ASN A 180 -6.49 1.52 -9.54
C ASN A 180 -6.61 1.48 -8.02
N LEU A 181 -7.45 2.35 -7.47
CA LEU A 181 -7.90 2.21 -6.09
C LEU A 181 -8.85 1.02 -5.96
N ALA A 182 -8.67 0.26 -4.90
CA ALA A 182 -9.60 -0.80 -4.54
C ALA A 182 -10.99 -0.22 -4.25
N SER A 183 -12.04 -0.97 -4.60
CA SER A 183 -13.43 -0.56 -4.35
C SER A 183 -13.80 -0.52 -2.88
N ASN A 184 -13.14 -1.35 -2.05
CA ASN A 184 -13.27 -1.39 -0.60
C ASN A 184 -12.05 -2.10 0.03
N LEU A 185 -11.97 -2.13 1.37
CA LEU A 185 -10.86 -2.73 2.11
C LEU A 185 -10.71 -4.24 1.89
N THR A 186 -11.81 -4.97 1.71
CA THR A 186 -11.78 -6.42 1.41
C THR A 186 -11.16 -6.67 0.05
N ALA A 187 -11.57 -5.93 -0.98
CA ALA A 187 -11.01 -6.00 -2.32
C ALA A 187 -9.53 -5.59 -2.34
N PHE A 188 -9.15 -4.56 -1.57
CA PHE A 188 -7.76 -4.17 -1.40
C PHE A 188 -6.94 -5.33 -0.84
N ARG A 189 -7.35 -5.88 0.31
CA ARG A 189 -6.67 -7.01 0.93
C ARG A 189 -6.54 -8.20 -0.01
N ASP A 190 -7.65 -8.61 -0.64
CA ASP A 190 -7.70 -9.79 -1.51
C ASP A 190 -6.81 -9.67 -2.73
N SER A 191 -6.63 -8.45 -3.24
CA SER A 191 -5.75 -8.18 -4.37
C SER A 191 -4.28 -8.53 -4.08
N TYR A 192 -3.86 -8.51 -2.80
CA TYR A 192 -2.52 -8.88 -2.35
C TYR A 192 -2.40 -10.32 -1.81
N SER A 193 -3.45 -11.14 -1.96
CA SER A 193 -3.40 -12.56 -1.62
C SER A 193 -2.56 -13.35 -2.63
N LEU A 194 -1.78 -14.31 -2.13
CA LEU A 194 -1.01 -15.23 -2.96
C LEU A 194 -1.76 -16.54 -3.19
N HIS A 195 -1.37 -17.25 -4.27
CA HIS A 195 -1.80 -18.63 -4.57
C HIS A 195 -3.31 -18.87 -4.77
N ASN A 196 -4.04 -17.92 -5.36
CA ASN A 196 -5.49 -18.02 -5.58
C ASN A 196 -6.23 -18.45 -4.30
N CYS A 197 -5.83 -17.87 -3.18
CA CYS A 197 -6.45 -18.19 -1.91
C CYS A 197 -7.94 -17.79 -1.94
N THR A 198 -8.81 -18.74 -1.63
CA THR A 198 -10.23 -18.47 -1.44
C THR A 198 -10.48 -18.47 0.05
N ASP A 199 -10.61 -17.29 0.65
CA ASP A 199 -10.98 -17.17 2.06
C ASP A 199 -12.38 -17.79 2.24
N PRO A 200 -12.54 -18.82 3.09
CA PRO A 200 -13.85 -19.40 3.37
C PRO A 200 -14.81 -18.42 4.05
N ASN A 201 -14.30 -17.35 4.68
CA ASN A 201 -15.10 -16.28 5.24
C ASN A 201 -14.61 -14.88 4.79
N PRO A 202 -14.96 -14.45 3.56
CA PRO A 202 -14.52 -13.18 3.00
C PRO A 202 -15.19 -11.95 3.65
N CYS A 203 -16.12 -12.16 4.58
CA CYS A 203 -16.84 -11.10 5.29
C CYS A 203 -16.74 -11.37 6.80
N HIS A 204 -15.84 -10.67 7.50
CA HIS A 204 -15.71 -10.82 8.95
C HIS A 204 -16.68 -9.92 9.73
N ASP A 205 -17.30 -8.93 9.08
CA ASP A 205 -18.29 -8.02 9.64
C ASP A 205 -19.57 -7.99 8.79
N ASP A 206 -20.74 -7.87 9.43
CA ASP A 206 -22.11 -7.84 8.84
C ASP A 206 -22.38 -6.67 7.86
N VAL A 207 -21.37 -5.86 7.53
CA VAL A 207 -21.47 -4.72 6.60
C VAL A 207 -20.72 -5.07 5.31
N CYS A 208 -21.18 -6.13 4.64
CA CYS A 208 -20.85 -6.37 3.25
C CYS A 208 -22.16 -6.29 2.47
N ASP A 209 -22.33 -5.24 1.69
CA ASP A 209 -23.50 -5.07 0.82
C ASP A 209 -23.42 -6.11 -0.31
N VAL A 210 -24.06 -7.25 -0.06
CA VAL A 210 -23.98 -8.49 -0.86
C VAL A 210 -24.53 -8.34 -2.28
N ASP A 211 -25.22 -7.25 -2.58
CA ASP A 211 -25.85 -7.04 -3.89
C ASP A 211 -24.88 -6.58 -5.00
N ALA A 212 -23.68 -6.09 -4.66
CA ALA A 212 -22.73 -5.60 -5.66
C ALA A 212 -21.87 -6.69 -6.33
N MET A 213 -21.72 -7.88 -5.72
CA MET A 213 -20.80 -8.93 -6.22
C MET A 213 -21.49 -10.13 -6.90
N ALA A 214 -22.82 -10.25 -6.82
CA ALA A 214 -23.56 -11.35 -7.43
C ALA A 214 -23.62 -11.30 -8.97
N HIS A 215 -23.22 -10.19 -9.60
CA HIS A 215 -23.30 -10.03 -11.06
C HIS A 215 -22.05 -10.42 -11.86
N GLN A 216 -20.96 -10.85 -11.21
CA GLN A 216 -19.74 -11.28 -11.93
C GLN A 216 -19.52 -12.81 -11.98
N ARG A 217 -20.39 -13.61 -11.36
CA ARG A 217 -20.25 -15.09 -11.35
C ARG A 217 -21.29 -15.81 -12.23
N ARG A 218 -21.42 -15.41 -13.49
CA ARG A 218 -22.00 -16.30 -14.51
C ARG A 218 -20.99 -16.50 -15.64
N SER A 219 -20.44 -17.70 -15.68
CA SER A 219 -19.62 -18.21 -16.79
C SER A 219 -20.36 -18.00 -18.13
N PRO A 220 -19.68 -17.59 -19.21
CA PRO A 220 -20.34 -17.43 -20.50
C PRO A 220 -20.61 -18.81 -21.13
N LYS A 221 -21.87 -19.23 -21.13
CA LYS A 221 -22.36 -20.21 -22.09
C LYS A 221 -22.83 -19.46 -23.33
N PHE A 222 -22.26 -19.85 -24.46
CA PHE A 222 -22.57 -19.49 -25.84
C PHE A 222 -24.00 -18.99 -26.09
N LEU A 223 -24.13 -17.73 -26.52
CA LEU A 223 -25.15 -17.29 -27.48
C LEU A 223 -24.57 -16.18 -28.35
N SER A 224 -24.70 -16.39 -29.66
CA SER A 224 -24.24 -15.53 -30.74
C SER A 224 -24.98 -14.19 -30.82
N ALA A 225 -24.33 -13.27 -31.52
CA ALA A 225 -24.89 -12.13 -32.25
C ALA A 225 -25.42 -10.95 -31.42
N GLY A 226 -24.61 -9.88 -31.43
CA GLY A 226 -24.99 -8.54 -30.99
C GLY A 226 -23.76 -7.70 -30.67
N LYS A 227 -23.02 -7.24 -31.69
CA LYS A 227 -22.00 -6.19 -31.50
C LYS A 227 -22.69 -4.94 -30.96
N SER A 228 -22.53 -4.67 -29.68
CA SER A 228 -22.72 -3.35 -29.09
C SER A 228 -21.41 -3.00 -28.40
N GLU A 229 -20.68 -2.05 -28.98
CA GLU A 229 -19.45 -1.48 -28.43
C GLU A 229 -19.78 -0.77 -27.11
N LYS A 230 -19.76 -1.50 -26.00
CA LYS A 230 -19.84 -0.89 -24.67
C LYS A 230 -18.50 -0.21 -24.38
N LYS A 231 -18.50 1.11 -24.45
CA LYS A 231 -17.38 1.95 -23.98
C LYS A 231 -16.97 1.53 -22.57
N ALA A 232 -15.69 1.27 -22.36
CA ALA A 232 -15.14 0.95 -21.05
C ALA A 232 -15.38 2.12 -20.09
N SER A 233 -16.16 1.88 -19.04
CA SER A 233 -16.33 2.81 -17.92
C SER A 233 -15.20 2.61 -16.92
N VAL A 234 -14.52 3.70 -16.55
CA VAL A 234 -13.39 3.72 -15.61
C VAL A 234 -13.86 4.34 -14.28
N LEU A 235 -13.27 3.90 -13.16
CA LEU A 235 -13.54 4.49 -11.84
C LEU A 235 -12.85 5.86 -11.70
N PRO A 236 -13.44 6.81 -10.96
CA PRO A 236 -12.82 8.11 -10.69
C PRO A 236 -11.63 7.99 -9.73
N GLU A 237 -10.71 8.95 -9.81
CA GLU A 237 -9.50 9.04 -9.00
C GLU A 237 -9.67 10.08 -7.88
N LEU A 238 -9.04 9.89 -6.73
CA LEU A 238 -9.00 10.91 -5.69
C LEU A 238 -8.00 12.01 -6.06
N ARG A 239 -8.46 13.26 -6.12
CA ARG A 239 -7.63 14.42 -6.47
C ARG A 239 -8.01 15.63 -5.60
N THR A 240 -7.07 16.54 -5.41
CA THR A 240 -7.36 17.83 -4.79
C THR A 240 -8.14 18.69 -5.77
N LEU A 241 -9.37 19.07 -5.40
CA LEU A 241 -10.13 20.05 -6.17
C LEU A 241 -9.47 21.42 -6.02
N VAL A 242 -9.21 22.09 -7.14
CA VAL A 242 -8.64 23.44 -7.15
C VAL A 242 -9.63 24.41 -7.79
N ILE A 243 -10.06 25.40 -7.03
CA ILE A 243 -10.97 26.47 -7.49
C ILE A 243 -10.17 27.78 -7.50
N ARG A 244 -10.00 28.35 -8.69
CA ARG A 244 -9.26 29.61 -8.88
C ARG A 244 -10.25 30.78 -8.80
N LYS A 245 -10.09 31.66 -7.81
CA LYS A 245 -10.82 32.93 -7.67
C LYS A 245 -9.90 34.10 -8.01
N GLU A 246 -10.43 35.33 -8.07
CA GLU A 246 -9.65 36.52 -8.49
C GLU A 246 -8.47 36.86 -7.56
N LYS A 247 -8.64 36.69 -6.25
CA LYS A 247 -7.65 37.09 -5.23
C LYS A 247 -7.09 35.93 -4.41
N GLU A 248 -7.66 34.75 -4.56
CA GLU A 248 -7.34 33.55 -3.77
C GLU A 248 -7.50 32.29 -4.61
N ILE A 249 -6.86 31.21 -4.17
CA ILE A 249 -7.07 29.88 -4.72
C ILE A 249 -7.56 28.99 -3.59
N CYS A 250 -8.66 28.28 -3.83
CA CYS A 250 -9.24 27.34 -2.90
C CYS A 250 -8.90 25.92 -3.28
N PHE A 251 -8.64 25.11 -2.27
CA PHE A 251 -8.38 23.69 -2.38
C PHE A 251 -9.44 22.94 -1.58
N SER A 252 -9.89 21.79 -2.05
CA SER A 252 -10.64 20.91 -1.17
C SER A 252 -9.75 20.49 0.00
N LYS A 253 -10.27 20.66 1.23
CA LYS A 253 -9.56 20.28 2.45
C LYS A 253 -9.22 18.79 2.39
N PHE A 254 -10.17 17.99 1.93
CA PHE A 254 -10.03 16.58 1.65
C PHE A 254 -10.17 16.34 0.12
N PRO A 255 -9.36 15.50 -0.53
CA PRO A 255 -9.52 15.07 -1.91
C PRO A 255 -10.89 14.52 -2.19
N VAL A 256 -11.31 14.78 -3.42
CA VAL A 256 -12.60 14.41 -3.94
C VAL A 256 -12.40 13.50 -5.14
N TYR A 257 -13.39 12.66 -5.42
CA TYR A 257 -13.39 11.87 -6.64
C TYR A 257 -13.47 12.79 -7.87
N MET A 258 -12.58 12.57 -8.83
CA MET A 258 -12.51 13.32 -10.07
C MET A 258 -12.20 12.36 -11.22
N CYS A 259 -12.79 12.61 -12.39
CA CYS A 259 -12.40 11.87 -13.58
C CYS A 259 -11.01 12.30 -14.08
N GLY A 260 -10.20 11.34 -14.52
CA GLY A 260 -8.89 11.60 -15.11
C GLY A 260 -8.97 12.44 -16.39
N LYS A 261 -7.81 12.94 -16.87
CA LYS A 261 -7.74 13.77 -18.09
C LYS A 261 -8.38 13.01 -19.27
N ASN A 262 -9.30 13.66 -19.98
CA ASN A 262 -10.10 13.14 -21.12
C ASN A 262 -11.26 12.16 -20.78
N LEU A 263 -11.67 12.07 -19.51
CA LEU A 263 -12.84 11.30 -19.09
C LEU A 263 -13.94 12.22 -18.56
N LYS A 264 -15.20 11.93 -18.88
CA LYS A 264 -16.36 12.66 -18.37
C LYS A 264 -17.17 11.82 -17.38
N PRO A 265 -17.75 12.45 -16.34
CA PRO A 265 -18.58 11.74 -15.38
C PRO A 265 -19.92 11.34 -16.01
N THR A 266 -20.35 10.09 -15.79
CA THR A 266 -21.64 9.59 -16.28
C THR A 266 -22.76 9.77 -15.26
N THR A 267 -22.42 9.58 -13.99
CA THR A 267 -23.35 9.68 -12.87
C THR A 267 -22.63 10.41 -11.76
N THR A 268 -23.28 11.42 -11.19
CA THR A 268 -22.73 12.26 -10.13
C THR A 268 -23.65 12.28 -8.92
N GLU A 269 -23.06 12.47 -7.74
CA GLU A 269 -23.76 12.65 -6.47
C GLU A 269 -23.27 13.96 -5.81
N SER A 270 -24.17 14.91 -5.59
CA SER A 270 -23.83 16.20 -4.97
C SER A 270 -23.61 16.06 -3.48
N ARG A 271 -22.46 16.52 -2.96
CA ARG A 271 -22.17 16.59 -1.52
C ARG A 271 -21.51 17.91 -1.16
N GLU A 272 -21.64 18.33 0.09
CA GLU A 272 -20.88 19.46 0.60
C GLU A 272 -19.44 19.05 0.92
N ILE A 273 -18.50 19.87 0.48
CA ILE A 273 -17.08 19.70 0.71
C ILE A 273 -16.51 20.93 1.42
N ASP A 274 -15.55 20.67 2.30
CA ASP A 274 -14.79 21.72 2.97
C ASP A 274 -13.70 22.25 2.05
N LEU A 275 -13.57 23.57 1.96
CA LEU A 275 -12.53 24.26 1.19
C LEU A 275 -11.59 25.03 2.12
N VAL A 276 -10.35 25.14 1.68
CA VAL A 276 -9.31 26.02 2.24
C VAL A 276 -8.88 26.99 1.15
N CYS A 277 -9.23 28.26 1.33
CA CYS A 277 -8.96 29.36 0.42
C CYS A 277 -7.79 30.19 0.93
N LEU A 278 -6.74 30.30 0.12
CA LEU A 278 -5.52 31.04 0.46
C LEU A 278 -5.31 32.17 -0.54
N GLY A 279 -5.11 33.38 -0.02
CA GLY A 279 -4.87 34.57 -0.82
C GLY A 279 -3.57 34.50 -1.63
N ILE A 280 -3.64 34.86 -2.91
CA ILE A 280 -2.51 34.76 -3.85
C ILE A 280 -1.34 35.66 -3.43
N ASN A 281 -1.65 36.83 -2.85
CA ASN A 281 -0.63 37.79 -2.40
C ASN A 281 -0.07 37.45 -1.02
N SER A 282 -0.86 36.81 -0.16
CA SER A 282 -0.46 36.44 1.21
C SER A 282 0.28 35.10 1.27
N HIS A 283 0.04 34.21 0.30
CA HIS A 283 0.56 32.84 0.31
C HIS A 283 1.14 32.46 -1.06
N PRO A 284 2.39 32.85 -1.37
CA PRO A 284 2.95 32.69 -2.71
C PRO A 284 3.09 31.22 -3.16
N THR A 285 3.12 30.26 -2.23
CA THR A 285 3.17 28.82 -2.58
C THR A 285 1.82 28.29 -3.06
N VAL A 286 0.72 29.03 -2.89
CA VAL A 286 -0.62 28.65 -3.36
C VAL A 286 -0.65 28.37 -4.87
N GLN A 287 0.10 29.14 -5.66
CA GLN A 287 0.21 28.92 -7.10
C GLN A 287 0.99 27.65 -7.46
N ILE A 288 1.96 27.27 -6.61
CA ILE A 288 2.76 26.06 -6.77
C ILE A 288 1.90 24.84 -6.46
N TRP A 289 1.18 24.86 -5.35
CA TRP A 289 0.23 23.80 -4.98
C TRP A 289 -0.85 23.60 -6.04
N ALA A 290 -1.39 24.69 -6.61
CA ALA A 290 -2.35 24.60 -7.70
C ALA A 290 -1.79 23.89 -8.95
N LYS A 291 -0.47 23.99 -9.22
CA LYS A 291 0.19 23.26 -10.32
C LYS A 291 0.49 21.80 -9.94
N LEU A 292 0.87 21.56 -8.68
CA LEU A 292 1.16 20.22 -8.18
C LEU A 292 -0.10 19.36 -8.05
N ALA A 293 -1.27 19.97 -7.83
CA ALA A 293 -2.56 19.29 -7.71
C ALA A 293 -2.97 18.51 -8.98
N GLU A 294 -2.39 18.85 -10.13
CA GLU A 294 -2.59 18.06 -11.36
C GLU A 294 -1.85 16.72 -11.34
N LYS A 295 -0.80 16.61 -10.52
CA LYS A 295 0.14 15.49 -10.48
C LYS A 295 0.03 14.64 -9.22
N ARG A 296 -0.39 15.23 -8.09
CA ARG A 296 -0.49 14.56 -6.79
C ARG A 296 -1.55 15.21 -5.91
N VAL A 297 -1.90 14.59 -4.78
CA VAL A 297 -2.78 15.21 -3.79
C VAL A 297 -2.01 16.25 -2.98
N ILE A 298 -2.60 17.42 -2.74
CA ILE A 298 -2.00 18.46 -1.89
C ILE A 298 -2.36 18.21 -0.44
N THR A 299 -1.55 17.41 0.24
CA THR A 299 -1.70 17.13 1.67
C THR A 299 -1.35 18.34 2.54
N GLU A 300 -0.57 19.30 2.03
CA GLU A 300 -0.22 20.50 2.79
C GLU A 300 -1.43 21.38 3.18
N VAL A 301 -2.56 21.21 2.49
CA VAL A 301 -3.80 21.95 2.74
C VAL A 301 -4.52 21.46 4.00
N LEU A 302 -4.28 20.24 4.44
CA LEU A 302 -5.02 19.62 5.54
C LEU A 302 -4.72 20.24 6.90
N ASP A 303 -3.49 20.73 7.05
CA ASP A 303 -3.00 21.41 8.23
C ASP A 303 -3.64 22.81 8.42
N TYR A 304 -4.37 23.31 7.41
CA TYR A 304 -5.08 24.58 7.47
C TYR A 304 -6.53 24.38 7.87
N ASP A 305 -7.05 25.32 8.66
CA ASP A 305 -8.47 25.35 9.00
C ASP A 305 -9.35 25.58 7.77
N ARG A 306 -10.56 25.03 7.82
CA ARG A 306 -11.57 25.24 6.78
C ARG A 306 -11.93 26.72 6.72
N THR A 307 -11.90 27.28 5.51
CA THR A 307 -12.31 28.68 5.27
C THR A 307 -13.75 28.80 4.78
N GLU A 308 -14.20 27.85 3.97
CA GLU A 308 -15.52 27.88 3.31
C GLU A 308 -16.00 26.45 3.04
N THR A 309 -17.30 26.28 2.76
CA THR A 309 -17.88 25.04 2.24
C THR A 309 -18.46 25.27 0.86
N SER A 310 -18.42 24.26 0.00
CA SER A 310 -19.02 24.32 -1.33
C SER A 310 -19.71 23.01 -1.67
N THR A 311 -20.78 23.06 -2.45
CA THR A 311 -21.36 21.85 -3.05
C THR A 311 -20.46 21.38 -4.19
N TYR A 312 -20.22 20.07 -4.26
CA TYR A 312 -19.43 19.42 -5.30
C TYR A 312 -20.11 18.14 -5.79
N ASP A 313 -20.12 17.95 -7.10
CA ASP A 313 -20.73 16.79 -7.76
C ASP A 313 -19.71 15.65 -7.91
N HIS A 314 -19.75 14.69 -6.98
CA HIS A 314 -18.85 13.56 -6.97
C HIS A 314 -19.19 12.58 -8.10
N PRO A 315 -18.25 12.27 -9.03
CA PRO A 315 -18.47 11.27 -10.04
C PRO A 315 -18.49 9.87 -9.42
N ALA A 316 -19.44 9.03 -9.84
CA ALA A 316 -19.47 7.61 -9.51
C ALA A 316 -18.80 6.74 -10.60
N ARG A 317 -18.83 7.22 -11.86
CA ARG A 317 -18.21 6.55 -13.02
C ARG A 317 -17.76 7.57 -14.05
N CYS A 318 -16.66 7.26 -14.74
CA CYS A 318 -16.06 8.07 -15.77
C CYS A 318 -16.05 7.32 -17.12
N VAL A 319 -16.31 8.01 -18.22
CA VAL A 319 -16.29 7.43 -19.58
C VAL A 319 -15.46 8.29 -20.52
N ALA A 320 -14.78 7.63 -21.47
CA ALA A 320 -14.04 8.31 -22.52
C ALA A 320 -15.00 9.14 -23.38
N GLU A 321 -14.60 10.40 -23.60
CA GLU A 321 -15.36 11.34 -24.40
C GLU A 321 -15.53 10.79 -25.82
N SER A 322 -16.78 10.67 -26.31
CA SER A 322 -17.00 10.41 -27.72
C SER A 322 -16.61 11.66 -28.47
N VAL A 323 -15.53 11.62 -29.23
CA VAL A 323 -15.42 12.54 -30.37
C VAL A 323 -16.45 12.06 -31.39
N ARG A 324 -17.68 12.56 -31.29
CA ARG A 324 -18.64 12.52 -32.40
C ARG A 324 -18.65 13.91 -33.03
N GLY A 325 -18.17 13.96 -34.27
CA GLY A 325 -18.25 15.10 -35.17
C GLY A 325 -16.89 15.58 -35.62
N ILE A 326 -16.45 15.15 -36.82
CA ILE A 326 -16.82 15.81 -38.08
C ILE A 326 -17.24 14.69 -39.05
#